data_AF-A0A7V8BEN3-F1
#
_entry.id   AF-A0A7V8BEN3-F1
#
_cell.length_a   1.000
_cell.length_b   1.000
_cell.length_c   1.000
_cell.angle_alpha   90.00
_cell.angle_beta   90.00
_cell.angle_gamma   90.00
#
_symmetry.space_group_name_H-M   'P 1'
#
loop_
_entity.id
_entity.type
_entity.pdbx_description
1 polymer ?
#
loop_
_entity_poly.entity_id
_entity_poly.type
_entity_poly.pdbx_seq_one_letter_code
_entity_poly.pdbx_strand_id
1 'polypeptide(L)'
;MPHFKAFAEVVVVVADAAPVLRVFQEVAGYELLHQGQPAAALDRLNYCGAGTGQEWLLARPGCTHGRLRLMCLSNQAGEPRPGLQREDDQPWDPGGLFDFNLRVRDAAAIAQALRERGWRGEAPPVRWRLGELEVVEWLANGPDGLRVACIQRLVPPLPEADRQPVCGEVFNSSQIVSDEALALRFYCEGLGFRLRMVHETANFFDAENVFGLPP
;
A
#
# COMPACT_ATOMS: atom_id res chain seq x y z
N MET A 1 16.43 0.76 -22.87
CA MET A 1 15.65 1.26 -21.71
C MET A 1 16.08 0.47 -20.47
N PRO A 2 16.32 1.10 -19.32
CA PRO A 2 16.62 0.35 -18.10
C PRO A 2 15.42 -0.53 -17.74
N HIS A 3 15.68 -1.80 -17.42
CA HIS A 3 14.65 -2.73 -16.97
C HIS A 3 14.30 -2.42 -15.50
N PHE A 4 13.12 -1.84 -15.28
CA PHE A 4 12.57 -1.71 -13.92
C PHE A 4 12.16 -3.10 -13.43
N LYS A 5 12.86 -3.63 -12.42
CA LYS A 5 12.58 -4.96 -11.86
C LYS A 5 11.46 -4.94 -10.81
N ALA A 6 11.31 -3.83 -10.08
CA ALA A 6 10.32 -3.65 -9.03
C ALA A 6 10.22 -2.16 -8.62
N PHE A 7 9.21 -1.80 -7.83
CA PHE A 7 9.10 -0.49 -7.18
C PHE A 7 10.26 -0.28 -6.21
N ALA A 8 10.90 0.90 -6.21
CA ALA A 8 12.01 1.17 -5.29
C ALA A 8 11.52 1.35 -3.84
N GLU A 9 10.45 2.13 -3.68
CA GLU A 9 9.78 2.42 -2.42
C GLU A 9 8.36 2.92 -2.69
N VAL A 10 7.45 2.69 -1.73
CA VAL A 10 6.19 3.42 -1.60
C VAL A 10 6.38 4.54 -0.59
N VAL A 11 5.85 5.73 -0.88
CA VAL A 11 5.92 6.89 0.01
C VAL A 11 4.54 7.16 0.56
N VAL A 12 4.44 7.25 1.87
CA VAL A 12 3.20 7.50 2.60
C VAL A 12 3.39 8.71 3.50
N VAL A 13 2.48 9.67 3.40
CA VAL A 13 2.40 10.79 4.34
C VAL A 13 1.47 10.40 5.48
N VAL A 14 1.92 10.55 6.72
CA VAL A 14 1.19 10.18 7.94
C VAL A 14 1.27 11.32 8.94
N ALA A 15 0.23 11.51 9.74
CA ALA A 15 0.21 12.50 10.82
C ALA A 15 1.12 12.05 11.98
N ASP A 16 1.12 10.74 12.28
CA ASP A 16 2.00 10.11 13.25
C ASP A 16 2.55 8.79 12.70
N ALA A 17 3.87 8.67 12.60
CA ALA A 17 4.52 7.47 12.11
C ALA A 17 4.48 6.32 13.12
N ALA A 18 4.35 6.58 14.43
CA ALA A 18 4.55 5.58 15.46
C ALA A 18 3.63 4.34 15.33
N PRO A 19 2.31 4.48 15.07
CA PRO A 19 1.44 3.31 14.94
C PRO A 19 1.76 2.46 13.70
N VAL A 20 2.22 3.10 12.62
CA VAL A 20 2.62 2.42 11.38
C VAL A 20 3.97 1.73 11.57
N LEU A 21 4.97 2.43 12.13
CA LEU A 21 6.27 1.87 12.50
C LEU A 21 6.12 0.62 13.36
N ARG A 22 5.28 0.68 14.40
CA ARG A 22 5.00 -0.44 15.29
C ARG A 22 4.50 -1.67 14.53
N VAL A 23 3.53 -1.52 13.63
CA VAL A 23 3.01 -2.65 12.84
C VAL A 23 4.07 -3.21 11.92
N PHE A 24 4.77 -2.36 11.17
CA PHE A 24 5.73 -2.85 10.19
C PHE A 24 6.95 -3.50 10.83
N GLN A 25 7.43 -2.99 11.97
CA GLN A 25 8.57 -3.58 12.67
C GLN A 25 8.18 -4.84 13.46
N GLU A 26 7.10 -4.79 14.25
CA GLU A 26 6.75 -5.89 15.16
C GLU A 26 5.95 -7.01 14.50
N VAL A 27 5.10 -6.68 13.52
CA VAL A 27 4.23 -7.67 12.85
C VAL A 27 4.80 -8.05 11.49
N ALA A 28 5.11 -7.08 10.63
CA ALA A 28 5.58 -7.39 9.29
C ALA A 28 7.07 -7.82 9.24
N GLY A 29 7.83 -7.57 10.32
CA GLY A 29 9.24 -7.93 10.44
C GLY A 29 10.17 -7.04 9.60
N TYR A 30 9.78 -5.79 9.36
CA TYR A 30 10.61 -4.82 8.64
C TYR A 30 11.67 -4.21 9.56
N GLU A 31 12.81 -3.86 8.98
CA GLU A 31 13.90 -3.15 9.62
C GLU A 31 13.87 -1.66 9.26
N LEU A 32 14.26 -0.82 10.21
CA LEU A 32 14.47 0.61 9.96
C LEU A 32 15.84 0.80 9.29
N LEU A 33 15.83 1.27 8.05
CA LEU A 33 17.04 1.55 7.27
C LEU A 33 17.52 2.99 7.42
N HIS A 34 16.60 3.93 7.61
CA HIS A 34 16.91 5.36 7.72
C HIS A 34 15.86 6.08 8.57
N GLN A 35 16.31 7.09 9.30
CA GLN A 35 15.48 8.09 9.96
C GLN A 35 16.16 9.46 9.82
N GLY A 36 15.41 10.48 9.42
CA GLY A 36 15.99 11.79 9.13
C GLY A 36 14.98 12.85 8.74
N GLN A 37 15.46 13.91 8.09
CA GLN A 37 14.63 14.99 7.56
C GLN A 37 14.34 14.75 6.07
N PRO A 38 13.10 15.01 5.59
CA PRO A 38 12.69 14.69 4.22
C PRO A 38 13.14 15.73 3.19
N ALA A 39 14.16 16.57 3.44
CA ALA A 39 14.45 17.75 2.61
C ALA A 39 14.50 17.45 1.10
N ALA A 40 15.27 16.44 0.68
CA ALA A 40 15.34 16.04 -0.73
C ALA A 40 14.06 15.38 -1.27
N ALA A 41 13.22 14.82 -0.39
CA ALA A 41 11.97 14.20 -0.77
C ALA A 41 10.83 15.23 -0.88
N LEU A 42 10.85 16.29 -0.07
CA LEU A 42 9.94 17.43 -0.18
C LEU A 42 10.05 18.10 -1.56
N ASP A 43 11.27 18.29 -2.05
CA ASP A 43 11.53 18.81 -3.40
C ASP A 43 10.91 17.93 -4.47
N ARG A 44 11.05 16.60 -4.34
CA ARG A 44 10.50 15.62 -5.29
C ARG A 44 8.98 15.55 -5.27
N LEU A 45 8.37 15.77 -4.12
CA LEU A 45 6.91 15.83 -3.96
C LEU A 45 6.33 17.18 -4.41
N ASN A 46 7.19 18.12 -4.86
CA ASN A 46 6.81 19.50 -5.12
C ASN A 46 6.00 20.08 -3.95
N TYR A 47 6.45 19.79 -2.73
CA TYR A 47 5.78 20.24 -1.53
C TYR A 47 5.99 21.75 -1.38
N CYS A 48 5.08 22.53 -1.97
CA CYS A 48 5.19 23.98 -2.02
C CYS A 48 5.12 24.58 -0.61
N GLY A 49 6.22 25.24 -0.20
CA GLY A 49 6.41 25.91 1.08
C GLY A 49 7.75 25.51 1.71
N ALA A 50 8.19 26.26 2.73
CA ALA A 50 9.34 25.84 3.53
C ALA A 50 8.95 24.76 4.56
N GLY A 51 8.42 23.65 4.05
CA GLY A 51 8.01 22.52 4.87
C GLY A 51 9.14 21.97 5.73
N THR A 52 8.80 21.46 6.90
CA THR A 52 9.69 20.66 7.72
C THR A 52 9.08 19.27 7.91
N GLY A 53 9.82 18.34 8.49
CA GLY A 53 9.27 17.03 8.78
C GLY A 53 10.30 16.02 9.24
N GLN A 54 9.82 14.80 9.42
CA GLN A 54 10.63 13.64 9.70
C GLN A 54 10.24 12.50 8.76
N GLU A 55 11.23 11.73 8.34
CA GLU A 55 11.02 10.54 7.52
C GLU A 55 11.66 9.30 8.13
N TRP A 56 11.09 8.16 7.76
CA TRP A 56 11.57 6.82 8.09
C TRP A 56 11.51 5.95 6.85
N LEU A 57 12.59 5.22 6.58
CA LEU A 57 12.62 4.22 5.52
C LEU A 57 12.71 2.84 6.15
N LEU A 58 11.74 1.99 5.85
CA LEU A 58 11.67 0.61 6.30
C LEU A 58 11.80 -0.35 5.13
N ALA A 59 12.39 -1.51 5.38
CA ALA A 59 12.44 -2.58 4.41
C ALA A 59 12.35 -3.94 5.08
N ARG A 60 11.84 -4.91 4.35
CA ARG A 60 12.07 -6.32 4.69
C ARG A 60 13.58 -6.62 4.69
N PRO A 61 14.11 -7.39 5.67
CA PRO A 61 15.52 -7.75 5.71
C PRO A 61 16.02 -8.33 4.39
N GLY A 62 17.13 -7.79 3.88
CA GLY A 62 17.75 -8.22 2.62
C GLY A 62 17.09 -7.73 1.33
N CYS A 63 15.95 -7.03 1.39
CA CYS A 63 15.29 -6.48 0.20
C CYS A 63 15.83 -5.09 -0.16
N THR A 64 16.13 -4.88 -1.44
CA THR A 64 16.61 -3.59 -1.99
C THR A 64 15.53 -2.78 -2.72
N HIS A 65 14.31 -3.32 -2.79
CA HIS A 65 13.14 -2.77 -3.46
C HIS A 65 11.89 -3.03 -2.61
N GLY A 66 10.76 -2.44 -2.97
CA GLY A 66 9.50 -2.58 -2.24
C GLY A 66 9.57 -2.03 -0.81
N ARG A 67 10.38 -0.98 -0.61
CA ARG A 67 10.58 -0.35 0.70
C ARG A 67 9.39 0.54 1.06
N LEU A 68 9.18 0.80 2.34
CA LEU A 68 8.15 1.70 2.84
C LEU A 68 8.81 2.96 3.39
N ARG A 69 8.49 4.12 2.82
CA ARG A 69 8.89 5.41 3.36
C ARG A 69 7.69 6.08 4.01
N LEU A 70 7.82 6.43 5.28
CA LEU A 70 6.86 7.23 6.02
C LEU A 70 7.37 8.66 6.11
N MET A 71 6.48 9.64 5.96
CA MET A 71 6.78 11.05 6.15
C MET A 71 5.74 11.71 7.06
N CYS A 72 6.21 12.32 8.14
CA CYS A 72 5.43 13.28 8.91
C CYS A 72 5.84 14.68 8.47
N LEU A 73 4.92 15.41 7.85
CA LEU A 73 5.19 16.73 7.28
C LEU A 73 4.48 17.84 8.04
N SER A 74 5.17 18.96 8.21
CA SER A 74 4.66 20.13 8.90
C SER A 74 5.00 21.40 8.12
N ASN A 75 4.33 22.51 8.45
CA ASN A 75 4.73 23.84 7.97
C ASN A 75 5.99 24.34 8.73
N GLN A 76 6.46 25.56 8.43
CA GLN A 76 7.61 26.17 9.14
C GLN A 76 7.37 26.40 10.63
N ALA A 77 6.12 26.56 11.05
CA ALA A 77 5.75 26.73 12.44
C ALA A 77 5.68 25.39 13.20
N GLY A 78 5.91 24.26 12.51
CA GLY A 78 5.83 22.92 13.09
C GLY A 78 4.41 22.37 13.20
N GLU A 79 3.43 23.01 12.56
CA GLU A 79 2.04 22.56 12.60
C GLU A 79 1.77 21.53 11.49
N PRO A 80 0.93 20.50 11.75
CA PRO A 80 0.45 19.60 10.71
C PRO A 80 -0.23 20.38 9.58
N ARG A 81 0.02 19.97 8.34
CA ARG A 81 -0.66 20.56 7.19
C ARG A 81 -1.86 19.68 6.82
N PRO A 82 -3.10 20.17 6.95
CA PRO A 82 -4.29 19.38 6.67
C PRO A 82 -4.37 19.03 5.18
N GLY A 83 -5.01 17.89 4.88
CA GLY A 83 -5.34 17.48 3.52
C GLY A 83 -4.21 16.78 2.74
N LEU A 84 -3.11 16.43 3.40
CA LEU A 84 -2.06 15.61 2.76
C LEU A 84 -2.40 14.12 2.77
N GLN A 85 -3.19 13.67 3.75
CA GLN A 85 -3.46 12.25 4.01
C GLN A 85 -4.78 11.73 3.44
N ARG A 86 -5.39 12.39 2.44
CA ARG A 86 -6.70 11.98 1.86
C ARG A 86 -7.73 11.59 2.96
N GLU A 87 -7.84 12.45 3.98
CA GLU A 87 -8.42 12.15 5.30
C GLU A 87 -9.87 11.60 5.29
N ASP A 88 -10.63 11.87 4.22
CA ASP A 88 -12.04 11.47 4.08
C ASP A 88 -12.32 10.59 2.85
N ASP A 89 -11.28 10.03 2.23
CA ASP A 89 -11.47 9.29 0.98
C ASP A 89 -12.26 7.99 1.14
N GLN A 90 -13.07 7.71 0.13
CA GLN A 90 -13.87 6.50 0.03
C GLN A 90 -13.22 5.47 -0.91
N PRO A 91 -13.57 4.17 -0.81
CA PRO A 91 -13.06 3.13 -1.71
C PRO A 91 -13.32 3.36 -3.20
N TRP A 92 -14.23 4.26 -3.55
CA TRP A 92 -14.55 4.63 -4.94
C TRP A 92 -14.01 6.01 -5.35
N ASP A 93 -13.32 6.73 -4.46
CA ASP A 93 -12.84 8.08 -4.77
C ASP A 93 -11.58 8.00 -5.65
N PRO A 94 -11.58 8.64 -6.84
CA PRO A 94 -10.42 8.59 -7.71
C PRO A 94 -9.24 9.43 -7.17
N GLY A 95 -8.05 9.12 -7.68
CA GLY A 95 -6.83 9.89 -7.45
C GLY A 95 -5.92 9.32 -6.37
N GLY A 96 -4.62 9.63 -6.46
CA GLY A 96 -3.59 9.04 -5.60
C GLY A 96 -3.43 7.53 -5.81
N LEU A 97 -2.65 6.89 -4.93
CA LEU A 97 -2.67 5.44 -4.77
C LEU A 97 -3.74 5.10 -3.72
N PHE A 98 -4.53 4.07 -3.98
CA PHE A 98 -5.57 3.62 -3.06
C PHE A 98 -5.00 2.80 -1.91
N ASP A 99 -4.08 1.88 -2.24
CA ASP A 99 -3.42 1.00 -1.30
C ASP A 99 -1.96 0.74 -1.71
N PHE A 100 -1.23 -0.01 -0.89
CA PHE A 100 -0.11 -0.81 -1.38
C PHE A 100 -0.26 -2.26 -0.95
N ASN A 101 0.31 -3.18 -1.72
CA ASN A 101 0.07 -4.61 -1.56
C ASN A 101 1.28 -5.32 -0.99
N LEU A 102 1.03 -6.19 -0.01
CA LEU A 102 2.01 -7.08 0.61
C LEU A 102 1.62 -8.52 0.36
N ARG A 103 2.60 -9.37 0.04
CA ARG A 103 2.41 -10.82 0.15
C ARG A 103 2.47 -11.20 1.62
N VAL A 104 1.47 -11.92 2.10
CA VAL A 104 1.45 -12.43 3.48
C VAL A 104 1.37 -13.95 3.47
N ARG A 105 1.98 -14.57 4.48
CA ARG A 105 1.93 -16.02 4.67
C ARG A 105 0.52 -16.48 5.05
N ASP A 106 -0.12 -15.75 5.95
CA ASP A 106 -1.43 -16.05 6.51
C ASP A 106 -2.20 -14.73 6.69
N ALA A 107 -3.23 -14.53 5.87
CA ALA A 107 -4.02 -13.30 5.90
C ALA A 107 -4.87 -13.18 7.18
N ALA A 108 -5.32 -14.30 7.75
CA ALA A 108 -6.13 -14.30 8.97
C ALA A 108 -5.28 -13.94 10.20
N ALA A 109 -4.08 -14.51 10.31
CA ALA A 109 -3.13 -14.19 11.39
C ALA A 109 -2.68 -12.73 11.33
N ILE A 110 -2.37 -12.21 10.14
CA ILE A 110 -2.07 -10.78 9.94
C ILE A 110 -3.26 -9.92 10.32
N ALA A 111 -4.48 -10.28 9.90
CA ALA A 111 -5.67 -9.52 10.24
C ALA A 111 -5.91 -9.43 11.74
N GLN A 112 -5.71 -10.52 12.47
CA GLN A 112 -5.77 -10.52 13.92
C GLN A 112 -4.70 -9.61 14.54
N ALA A 113 -3.43 -9.77 14.16
CA ALA A 113 -2.32 -9.01 14.74
C ALA A 113 -2.42 -7.49 14.51
N LEU A 114 -2.97 -7.09 13.36
CA LEU A 114 -3.22 -5.68 13.03
C LEU A 114 -4.44 -5.14 13.79
N ARG A 115 -5.51 -5.93 13.95
CA ARG A 115 -6.70 -5.53 14.74
C ARG A 115 -6.36 -5.27 16.21
N GLU A 116 -5.49 -6.09 16.80
CA GLU A 116 -4.94 -5.90 18.15
C GLU A 116 -4.17 -4.57 18.30
N ARG A 117 -3.70 -3.99 17.18
CA ARG A 117 -2.97 -2.71 17.11
C ARG A 117 -3.84 -1.55 16.63
N GLY A 118 -5.16 -1.73 16.59
CA GLY A 118 -6.13 -0.69 16.26
C GLY A 118 -6.49 -0.59 14.78
N TRP A 119 -5.88 -1.40 13.91
CA TRP A 119 -6.23 -1.42 12.48
C TRP A 119 -7.58 -2.10 12.28
N ARG A 120 -8.26 -1.77 11.20
CA ARG A 120 -9.53 -2.39 10.80
C ARG A 120 -9.42 -2.86 9.36
N GLY A 121 -10.50 -3.41 8.82
CA GLY A 121 -10.61 -3.62 7.40
C GLY A 121 -12.04 -3.36 6.99
N GLU A 122 -12.24 -3.03 5.71
CA GLU A 122 -13.57 -2.76 5.14
C GLU A 122 -14.44 -4.04 5.17
N ALA A 123 -13.80 -5.20 5.06
CA ALA A 123 -14.38 -6.53 5.25
C ALA A 123 -13.44 -7.43 6.07
N PRO A 124 -13.90 -8.61 6.53
CA PRO A 124 -13.01 -9.71 6.93
C PRO A 124 -12.10 -10.14 5.76
N PRO A 125 -11.06 -10.98 5.98
CA PRO A 125 -10.29 -11.55 4.87
C PRO A 125 -11.21 -12.33 3.91
N VAL A 126 -11.21 -11.94 2.63
CA VAL A 126 -12.07 -12.50 1.58
C VAL A 126 -11.25 -13.42 0.69
N ARG A 127 -11.79 -14.61 0.40
CA ARG A 127 -11.23 -15.54 -0.57
C ARG A 127 -11.84 -15.29 -1.93
N TRP A 128 -11.01 -15.04 -2.94
CA TRP A 128 -11.49 -14.75 -4.29
C TRP A 128 -10.50 -15.21 -5.37
N ARG A 129 -10.96 -15.17 -6.64
CA ARG A 129 -10.18 -15.60 -7.80
C ARG A 129 -9.84 -14.43 -8.71
N LEU A 130 -8.56 -14.30 -9.04
CA LEU A 130 -8.03 -13.35 -10.01
C LEU A 130 -7.45 -14.13 -11.20
N GLY A 131 -8.27 -14.36 -12.22
CA GLY A 131 -7.91 -15.25 -13.33
C GLY A 131 -7.63 -16.67 -12.84
N GLU A 132 -6.42 -17.17 -13.07
CA GLU A 132 -5.97 -18.50 -12.59
C GLU A 132 -5.49 -18.49 -11.13
N LEU A 133 -5.41 -17.32 -10.51
CA LEU A 133 -4.96 -17.19 -9.13
C LEU A 133 -6.13 -17.33 -8.17
N GLU A 134 -5.92 -18.07 -7.09
CA GLU A 134 -6.79 -18.03 -5.93
C GLU A 134 -6.05 -17.42 -4.75
N VAL A 135 -6.66 -16.42 -4.12
CA VAL A 135 -6.05 -15.65 -3.04
C VAL A 135 -7.03 -15.48 -1.89
N VAL A 136 -6.49 -15.25 -0.69
CA VAL A 136 -7.19 -14.59 0.40
C VAL A 136 -6.60 -13.19 0.52
N GLU A 137 -7.45 -12.19 0.55
CA GLU A 137 -7.05 -10.81 0.66
C GLU A 137 -7.78 -10.12 1.80
N TRP A 138 -7.04 -9.32 2.55
CA TRP A 138 -7.61 -8.45 3.55
C TRP A 138 -7.10 -7.03 3.33
N LEU A 139 -8.03 -6.11 3.03
CA LEU A 139 -7.73 -4.70 2.87
C LEU A 139 -7.71 -4.05 4.26
N ALA A 140 -6.51 -3.93 4.82
CA ALA A 140 -6.30 -3.35 6.13
C ALA A 140 -6.37 -1.82 6.03
N ASN A 141 -7.16 -1.19 6.89
CA ASN A 141 -7.29 0.25 7.04
C ASN A 141 -6.64 0.68 8.37
N GLY A 142 -5.62 1.51 8.27
CA GLY A 142 -4.76 1.97 9.35
C GLY A 142 -4.98 3.44 9.71
N PRO A 143 -4.04 4.04 10.46
CA PRO A 143 -4.05 5.48 10.73
C PRO A 143 -4.06 6.30 9.44
N ASP A 144 -4.67 7.49 9.50
CA ASP A 144 -4.68 8.47 8.41
C ASP A 144 -5.24 7.94 7.08
N GLY A 145 -6.17 6.97 7.14
CA GLY A 145 -6.74 6.35 5.94
C GLY A 145 -5.79 5.45 5.16
N LEU A 146 -4.64 5.08 5.74
CA LEU A 146 -3.65 4.22 5.09
C LEU A 146 -4.22 2.83 4.81
N ARG A 147 -4.29 2.43 3.54
CA ARG A 147 -4.76 1.09 3.14
C ARG A 147 -3.62 0.18 2.70
N VAL A 148 -3.63 -1.04 3.21
CA VAL A 148 -2.65 -2.09 2.89
C VAL A 148 -3.38 -3.37 2.52
N ALA A 149 -3.20 -3.83 1.28
CA ALA A 149 -3.75 -5.11 0.86
C ALA A 149 -2.82 -6.25 1.29
N CYS A 150 -3.27 -7.04 2.26
CA CYS A 150 -2.57 -8.22 2.75
C CYS A 150 -3.03 -9.45 1.96
N ILE A 151 -2.20 -9.92 1.02
CA ILE A 151 -2.58 -10.94 0.04
C ILE A 151 -1.84 -12.25 0.29
N GLN A 152 -2.59 -13.27 0.67
CA GLN A 152 -2.14 -14.66 0.76
C GLN A 152 -2.49 -15.40 -0.53
N ARG A 153 -1.48 -15.95 -1.22
CA ARG A 153 -1.70 -16.74 -2.44
C ARG A 153 -1.95 -18.21 -2.09
N LEU A 154 -3.11 -18.73 -2.48
CA LEU A 154 -3.49 -20.13 -2.28
C LEU A 154 -3.13 -20.99 -3.51
N VAL A 155 -3.52 -20.55 -4.71
CA VAL A 155 -3.37 -21.34 -5.95
C VAL A 155 -2.77 -20.51 -7.09
N PRO A 156 -1.77 -21.04 -7.81
CA PRO A 156 -0.81 -22.01 -7.27
C PRO A 156 -0.08 -21.36 -6.07
N PRO A 157 0.35 -22.15 -5.08
CA PRO A 157 1.09 -21.60 -3.96
C PRO A 157 2.38 -20.93 -4.45
N LEU A 158 2.86 -19.93 -3.72
CA LEU A 158 4.17 -19.33 -4.00
C LEU A 158 5.27 -20.41 -3.93
N PRO A 159 6.25 -20.38 -4.86
CA PRO A 159 7.45 -21.20 -4.76
C PRO A 159 8.12 -21.02 -3.40
N GLU A 160 8.74 -22.08 -2.86
CA GLU A 160 9.32 -22.04 -1.52
C GLU A 160 10.33 -20.89 -1.34
N ALA A 161 11.12 -20.61 -2.37
CA ALA A 161 12.09 -19.51 -2.38
C ALA A 161 11.44 -18.11 -2.27
N ASP A 162 10.18 -17.98 -2.70
CA ASP A 162 9.42 -16.73 -2.70
C ASP A 162 8.47 -16.64 -1.48
N ARG A 163 8.44 -17.67 -0.62
CA ARG A 163 7.59 -17.68 0.57
C ARG A 163 8.19 -16.81 1.65
N GLN A 164 7.41 -15.81 2.04
CA GLN A 164 7.79 -14.89 3.08
C GLN A 164 7.54 -15.53 4.48
N PRO A 165 8.40 -15.32 5.50
CA PRO A 165 8.17 -15.74 6.88
C PRO A 165 6.87 -15.19 7.46
N VAL A 166 6.59 -13.91 7.23
CA VAL A 166 5.36 -13.24 7.69
C VAL A 166 4.81 -12.37 6.57
N CYS A 167 5.50 -11.26 6.27
CA CYS A 167 5.18 -10.35 5.17
C CYS A 167 6.36 -10.25 4.18
N GLY A 168 6.02 -10.06 2.92
CA GLY A 168 6.97 -9.69 1.86
C GLY A 168 7.18 -8.20 1.75
N GLU A 169 8.07 -7.81 0.84
CA GLU A 169 8.20 -6.43 0.39
C GLU A 169 6.93 -5.93 -0.31
N VAL A 170 6.82 -4.60 -0.46
CA VAL A 170 5.77 -3.99 -1.27
C VAL A 170 5.99 -4.37 -2.73
N PHE A 171 5.03 -5.08 -3.31
CA PHE A 171 5.19 -5.65 -4.66
C PHE A 171 4.25 -5.03 -5.70
N ASN A 172 3.16 -4.38 -5.26
CA ASN A 172 2.16 -3.78 -6.13
C ASN A 172 1.37 -2.68 -5.39
N SER A 173 0.56 -1.93 -6.13
CA SER A 173 -0.39 -0.93 -5.60
C SER A 173 -1.59 -0.83 -6.53
N SER A 174 -2.74 -0.49 -5.96
CA SER A 174 -3.99 -0.24 -6.68
C SER A 174 -4.26 1.26 -6.80
N GLN A 175 -4.94 1.66 -7.88
CA GLN A 175 -5.44 3.02 -8.07
C GLN A 175 -6.89 2.97 -8.54
N ILE A 176 -7.73 3.78 -7.88
CA ILE A 176 -9.09 4.04 -8.35
C ILE A 176 -9.05 5.20 -9.34
N VAL A 177 -9.67 5.01 -10.51
CA VAL A 177 -9.67 5.96 -11.62
C VAL A 177 -11.08 6.22 -12.11
N SER A 178 -11.34 7.45 -12.55
CA SER A 178 -12.62 7.82 -13.17
C SER A 178 -12.72 7.43 -14.65
N ASP A 179 -11.58 7.19 -15.31
CA ASP A 179 -11.49 6.80 -16.71
C ASP A 179 -10.32 5.81 -16.89
N GLU A 180 -10.67 4.54 -17.09
CA GLU A 180 -9.71 3.46 -17.29
C GLU A 180 -8.86 3.68 -18.56
N ALA A 181 -9.46 4.14 -19.65
CA ALA A 181 -8.76 4.33 -20.91
C ALA A 181 -7.70 5.45 -20.78
N LEU A 182 -8.04 6.55 -20.10
CA LEU A 182 -7.09 7.62 -19.82
C LEU A 182 -5.95 7.15 -18.92
N ALA A 183 -6.25 6.38 -17.87
CA ALA A 183 -5.23 5.81 -16.99
C ALA A 183 -4.29 4.86 -17.74
N LEU A 184 -4.84 3.94 -18.54
CA LEU A 184 -4.06 3.01 -19.34
C LEU A 184 -3.14 3.73 -20.32
N ARG A 185 -3.60 4.82 -20.95
CA ARG A 185 -2.77 5.65 -21.82
C ARG A 185 -1.63 6.31 -21.04
N PHE A 186 -1.90 6.89 -19.87
CA PHE A 186 -0.85 7.48 -19.03
C PHE A 186 0.25 6.47 -18.69
N TYR A 187 -0.11 5.28 -18.18
CA TYR A 187 0.86 4.26 -17.80
C TYR A 187 1.57 3.64 -19.01
N CYS A 188 0.83 3.25 -20.05
CA CYS A 188 1.40 2.52 -21.19
C CYS A 188 2.13 3.44 -22.18
N GLU A 189 1.51 4.54 -22.60
CA GLU A 189 2.08 5.48 -23.57
C GLU A 189 3.04 6.46 -22.90
N GLY A 190 2.67 6.98 -21.72
CA GLY A 190 3.45 8.00 -21.00
C GLY A 190 4.65 7.43 -20.25
N LEU A 191 4.45 6.34 -19.49
CA LEU A 191 5.50 5.74 -18.66
C LEU A 191 6.14 4.47 -19.27
N GLY A 192 5.61 3.98 -20.38
CA GLY A 192 6.14 2.80 -21.08
C GLY A 192 5.81 1.46 -20.42
N PHE A 193 4.79 1.42 -19.56
CA PHE A 193 4.32 0.18 -18.94
C PHE A 193 3.68 -0.72 -19.99
N ARG A 194 3.54 -2.02 -19.67
CA ARG A 194 2.84 -2.98 -20.52
C ARG A 194 1.66 -3.56 -19.77
N LEU A 195 0.51 -3.56 -20.44
CA LEU A 195 -0.67 -4.25 -19.93
C LEU A 195 -0.36 -5.74 -19.76
N ARG A 196 -0.47 -6.22 -18.52
CA ARG A 196 -0.19 -7.61 -18.17
C ARG A 196 -1.44 -8.47 -18.13
N MET A 197 -2.55 -7.91 -17.63
CA MET A 197 -3.81 -8.60 -17.43
C MET A 197 -4.93 -7.56 -17.42
N VAL A 198 -6.08 -7.95 -17.98
CA VAL A 198 -7.37 -7.27 -17.76
C VAL A 198 -8.24 -8.27 -17.02
N HIS A 199 -8.87 -7.82 -15.93
CA HIS A 199 -9.82 -8.61 -15.19
C HIS A 199 -11.05 -7.75 -14.94
N GLU A 200 -12.20 -8.25 -15.39
CA GLU A 200 -13.48 -7.62 -15.17
C GLU A 200 -14.26 -8.52 -14.21
N THR A 201 -14.61 -7.96 -13.05
CA THR A 201 -15.46 -8.64 -12.08
C THR A 201 -16.88 -8.17 -12.28
N ALA A 202 -17.75 -9.05 -12.79
CA ALA A 202 -19.18 -8.79 -12.82
C ALA A 202 -19.76 -8.80 -11.39
N ASN A 203 -20.71 -7.88 -11.13
CA ASN A 203 -21.53 -7.84 -9.92
C ASN A 203 -20.75 -7.76 -8.59
N PHE A 204 -19.95 -6.70 -8.42
CA PHE A 204 -19.23 -6.42 -7.17
C PHE A 204 -20.14 -6.26 -5.94
N PHE A 205 -21.40 -5.86 -6.18
CA PHE A 205 -22.39 -5.66 -5.12
C PHE A 205 -22.96 -7.01 -4.67
N ASP A 206 -23.38 -7.90 -5.56
CA ASP A 206 -24.11 -9.14 -5.20
C ASP A 206 -23.31 -10.19 -4.37
N ALA A 207 -22.05 -9.94 -4.00
CA ALA A 207 -21.18 -10.87 -3.29
C ALA A 207 -20.25 -10.21 -2.26
N GLU A 208 -19.72 -11.02 -1.34
CA GLU A 208 -18.64 -10.60 -0.45
C GLU A 208 -17.45 -10.07 -1.25
N ASN A 209 -16.97 -8.88 -0.88
CA ASN A 209 -15.90 -8.20 -1.59
C ASN A 209 -14.91 -7.55 -0.63
N VAL A 210 -13.68 -7.36 -1.11
CA VAL A 210 -12.57 -6.81 -0.31
C VAL A 210 -12.78 -5.35 0.10
N PHE A 211 -13.67 -4.63 -0.59
CA PHE A 211 -13.99 -3.23 -0.31
C PHE A 211 -15.13 -3.06 0.69
N GLY A 212 -15.72 -4.14 1.20
CA GLY A 212 -16.83 -4.07 2.16
C GLY A 212 -18.10 -3.41 1.61
N LEU A 213 -18.24 -3.32 0.28
CA LEU A 213 -19.41 -2.71 -0.33
C LEU A 213 -20.64 -3.59 -0.06
N PRO A 214 -21.79 -3.01 0.33
CA PRO A 214 -23.00 -3.78 0.56
C PRO A 214 -23.51 -4.38 -0.76
N PRO A 215 -24.20 -5.53 -0.69
CA PRO A 215 -24.94 -6.07 -1.81
C PRO A 215 -26.17 -5.27 -2.20
#